data_AF-X1SRK0-F1
#
_entry.id   AF-X1SRK0-F1
#
_cell.length_a   1.000
_cell.length_b   1.000
_cell.length_c   1.000
_cell.angle_alpha   90.00
_cell.angle_beta   90.00
_cell.angle_gamma   90.00
#
_symmetry.space_group_name_H-M   'P 1'
#
loop_
_entity.id
_entity.type
_entity.pdbx_description
1 polymer ?
#
loop_
_entity_poly.entity_id
_entity_poly.type
_entity_poly.pdbx_seq_one_letter_code
_entity_poly.pdbx_strand_id
1 'polypeptide(L)'
;VLSEDLITPEDKRAILVGGSMVTMGALKKSVEIGVSCIVVGGIRHDDLISFTGEEIGVAITGQEELGLTVIITEGFGTMRMSQSTFDLLKSFEGYQASVNGATQIRAGVLRPEIIIPHQEIAEQGSEELASGMVPGTSVRIIRQPYFGAIGMVKFLPVELQQLESESYVRVLDVELDDGIVVTVPRANVEIIEE
;
A
#
# COMPACT_ATOMS: atom_id res chain seq x y z
N VAL A 1 -7.95 14.67 -6.74
CA VAL A 1 -9.22 14.29 -6.09
C VAL A 1 -10.17 13.90 -7.20
N LEU A 2 -10.80 12.73 -7.09
CA LEU A 2 -11.81 12.26 -8.03
C LEU A 2 -13.18 12.78 -7.57
N SER A 3 -13.73 13.76 -8.29
CA SER A 3 -15.07 14.31 -8.06
C SER A 3 -16.07 13.82 -9.10
N GLU A 4 -17.35 14.03 -8.83
CA GLU A 4 -18.47 13.67 -9.71
C GLU A 4 -18.33 14.23 -11.13
N ASP A 5 -17.77 15.43 -11.30
CA ASP A 5 -17.62 16.06 -12.63
C ASP A 5 -16.66 15.30 -13.55
N LEU A 6 -15.77 14.48 -12.97
CA LEU A 6 -14.80 13.68 -13.71
C LEU A 6 -15.35 12.32 -14.13
N ILE A 7 -16.53 11.93 -13.64
CA ILE A 7 -17.18 10.67 -14.03
C ILE A 7 -18.13 10.93 -15.18
N THR A 8 -18.00 10.14 -16.23
CA THR A 8 -18.70 10.26 -17.50
C THR A 8 -19.43 8.96 -17.84
N PRO A 9 -20.38 8.97 -18.79
CA PRO A 9 -21.03 7.75 -19.27
C PRO A 9 -20.07 6.71 -19.88
N GLU A 10 -18.88 7.12 -20.32
CA GLU A 10 -17.86 6.25 -20.92
C GLU A 10 -17.17 5.36 -19.87
N ASP A 11 -17.23 5.74 -18.60
CA ASP A 11 -16.63 5.00 -17.48
C ASP A 11 -17.42 3.75 -17.08
N LYS A 12 -18.51 3.45 -17.79
CA LYS A 12 -19.34 2.26 -17.52
C LYS A 12 -18.50 0.99 -17.67
N ARG A 13 -18.50 0.17 -16.61
CA ARG A 13 -17.67 -1.04 -16.44
C ARG A 13 -16.16 -0.79 -16.41
N ALA A 14 -15.73 0.46 -16.30
CA ALA A 14 -14.33 0.80 -16.14
C ALA A 14 -13.87 0.63 -14.68
N ILE A 15 -12.55 0.52 -14.52
CA ILE A 15 -11.86 0.67 -13.24
C ILE A 15 -11.19 2.04 -13.28
N LEU A 16 -11.62 2.96 -12.41
CA LEU A 16 -11.13 4.33 -12.38
C LEU A 16 -9.99 4.46 -11.36
N VAL A 17 -8.92 5.14 -11.74
CA VAL A 17 -7.79 5.41 -10.85
C VAL A 17 -7.70 6.91 -10.58
N GLY A 18 -7.75 7.31 -9.31
CA GLY A 18 -7.58 8.69 -8.87
C GLY A 18 -6.39 8.85 -7.93
N GLY A 19 -5.44 9.72 -8.24
CA GLY A 19 -4.19 9.85 -7.46
C GLY A 19 -4.31 10.44 -6.05
N SER A 20 -5.53 10.69 -5.54
CA SER A 20 -5.76 11.16 -4.17
C SER A 20 -7.15 10.71 -3.72
N MET A 21 -7.98 11.55 -3.11
CA MET A 21 -9.25 11.14 -2.53
C MET A 21 -10.40 11.00 -3.55
N VAL A 22 -11.41 10.17 -3.25
CA VAL A 22 -12.73 10.16 -3.91
C VAL A 22 -13.79 10.94 -3.09
N THR A 23 -14.70 11.66 -3.74
CA THR A 23 -15.82 12.35 -3.07
C THR A 23 -17.06 11.45 -2.96
N MET A 24 -17.93 11.71 -1.99
CA MET A 24 -19.27 11.10 -1.94
C MET A 24 -20.08 11.27 -3.25
N GLY A 25 -20.00 12.45 -3.87
CA GLY A 25 -20.65 12.70 -5.17
C GLY A 25 -20.14 11.76 -6.26
N ALA A 26 -18.82 11.54 -6.31
CA ALA A 26 -18.20 10.62 -7.23
C ALA A 26 -18.65 9.17 -6.99
N LEU A 27 -18.67 8.71 -5.74
CA LEU A 27 -19.14 7.35 -5.40
C LEU A 27 -20.56 7.09 -5.92
N LYS A 28 -21.51 8.01 -5.64
CA LYS A 28 -22.89 7.88 -6.09
C LYS A 28 -23.01 7.87 -7.62
N LYS A 29 -22.33 8.81 -8.29
CA LYS A 29 -22.36 8.90 -9.75
C LYS A 29 -21.73 7.66 -10.40
N SER A 30 -20.67 7.10 -9.82
CA SER A 30 -20.06 5.86 -10.29
C SER A 30 -21.02 4.67 -10.21
N VAL A 31 -21.81 4.55 -9.15
CA VAL A 31 -22.87 3.53 -9.05
C VAL A 31 -23.93 3.74 -10.13
N GLU A 32 -24.40 4.99 -10.32
CA GLU A 32 -25.41 5.33 -11.33
C GLU A 32 -24.96 4.99 -12.77
N ILE A 33 -23.70 5.29 -13.10
CA ILE A 33 -23.11 4.97 -14.41
C ILE A 33 -22.85 3.46 -14.58
N GLY A 34 -22.60 2.76 -13.47
CA GLY A 34 -22.18 1.36 -13.45
C GLY A 34 -20.68 1.18 -13.67
N VAL A 35 -19.88 2.05 -13.05
CA VAL A 35 -18.42 1.89 -12.91
C VAL A 35 -18.14 0.61 -12.10
N SER A 36 -17.14 -0.18 -12.49
CA SER A 36 -16.85 -1.44 -11.79
C SER A 36 -16.04 -1.24 -10.52
N CYS A 37 -15.07 -0.31 -10.53
CA CYS A 37 -14.20 -0.06 -9.39
C CYS A 37 -13.64 1.36 -9.39
N ILE A 38 -13.35 1.89 -8.20
CA ILE A 38 -12.52 3.08 -7.99
C ILE A 38 -11.31 2.69 -7.14
N VAL A 39 -10.11 3.02 -7.61
CA VAL A 39 -8.84 2.89 -6.88
C VAL A 39 -8.31 4.29 -6.60
N VAL A 40 -8.19 4.65 -5.32
CA VAL A 40 -7.85 6.01 -4.90
C VAL A 40 -6.91 6.01 -3.71
N GLY A 41 -6.25 7.15 -3.49
CA GLY A 41 -5.37 7.30 -2.35
C GLY A 41 -6.11 7.32 -1.00
N GLY A 42 -7.33 7.86 -0.98
CA GLY A 42 -8.13 7.83 0.24
C GLY A 42 -9.60 8.18 0.08
N ILE A 43 -10.30 8.17 1.21
CA ILE A 43 -11.73 8.47 1.31
C ILE A 43 -12.02 9.12 2.67
N ARG A 44 -12.98 10.04 2.75
CA ARG A 44 -13.41 10.54 4.07
C ARG A 44 -14.14 9.43 4.82
N HIS A 45 -13.86 9.30 6.11
CA HIS A 45 -14.49 8.27 6.93
C HIS A 45 -16.03 8.38 6.95
N ASP A 46 -16.55 9.60 7.12
CA ASP A 46 -18.00 9.87 7.07
C ASP A 46 -18.62 9.56 5.70
N ASP A 47 -17.87 9.80 4.61
CA ASP A 47 -18.31 9.44 3.26
C ASP A 47 -18.36 7.91 3.12
N LEU A 48 -17.38 7.17 3.64
CA LEU A 48 -17.40 5.72 3.61
C LEU A 48 -18.62 5.17 4.37
N ILE A 49 -18.83 5.60 5.62
CA ILE A 49 -19.99 5.18 6.44
C ILE A 49 -21.31 5.50 5.72
N SER A 50 -21.42 6.71 5.18
CA SER A 50 -22.64 7.14 4.48
C SER A 50 -22.88 6.36 3.19
N PHE A 51 -21.81 5.85 2.56
CA PHE A 51 -21.89 5.06 1.34
C PHE A 51 -22.19 3.59 1.62
N THR A 52 -21.55 2.98 2.63
CA THR A 52 -21.77 1.59 3.05
C THR A 52 -23.07 1.42 3.84
N GLY A 53 -23.55 2.47 4.50
CA GLY A 53 -24.72 2.45 5.39
C GLY A 53 -24.41 2.01 6.83
N GLU A 54 -23.18 1.54 7.09
CA GLU A 54 -22.71 1.13 8.41
C GLU A 54 -21.20 1.33 8.59
N GLU A 55 -20.76 1.35 9.83
CA GLU A 55 -19.34 1.49 10.15
C GLU A 55 -18.59 0.17 9.88
N ILE A 56 -17.51 0.25 9.09
CA ILE A 56 -16.65 -0.90 8.85
C ILE A 56 -15.81 -1.15 10.10
N GLY A 57 -16.24 -2.10 10.94
CA GLY A 57 -15.58 -2.42 12.20
C GLY A 57 -14.20 -3.08 12.01
N VAL A 58 -14.13 -4.41 12.01
CA VAL A 58 -12.86 -5.16 11.97
C VAL A 58 -12.21 -5.24 10.57
N ALA A 59 -12.55 -4.33 9.66
CA ALA A 59 -12.09 -4.32 8.27
C ALA A 59 -12.24 -5.69 7.56
N ILE A 60 -13.43 -6.29 7.70
CA ILE A 60 -13.88 -7.41 6.87
C ILE A 60 -14.87 -6.82 5.86
N THR A 61 -14.55 -6.91 4.58
CA THR A 61 -15.33 -6.32 3.47
C THR A 61 -15.40 -7.29 2.29
N GLY A 62 -16.22 -6.96 1.29
CA GLY A 62 -16.43 -7.75 0.08
C GLY A 62 -17.79 -8.46 0.02
N GLN A 63 -18.70 -8.17 0.95
CA GLN A 63 -20.07 -8.69 0.98
C GLN A 63 -21.12 -7.59 0.78
N GLU A 64 -20.68 -6.34 0.67
CA GLU A 64 -21.54 -5.18 0.52
C GLU A 64 -22.08 -5.08 -0.92
N GLU A 65 -23.40 -4.97 -1.06
CA GLU A 65 -24.11 -4.88 -2.34
C GLU A 65 -24.24 -3.41 -2.80
N LEU A 66 -23.11 -2.69 -2.91
CA LEU A 66 -23.08 -1.25 -3.21
C LEU A 66 -23.08 -0.92 -4.70
N GLY A 67 -22.91 -1.92 -5.57
CA GLY A 67 -22.80 -1.73 -7.02
C GLY A 67 -21.49 -1.08 -7.49
N LEU A 68 -20.51 -0.92 -6.58
CA LEU A 68 -19.20 -0.35 -6.84
C LEU A 68 -18.17 -0.95 -5.89
N THR A 69 -17.02 -1.38 -6.41
CA THR A 69 -15.85 -1.70 -5.58
C THR A 69 -15.01 -0.44 -5.33
N VAL A 70 -14.53 -0.25 -4.09
CA VAL A 70 -13.63 0.85 -3.74
C VAL A 70 -12.38 0.29 -3.09
N ILE A 71 -11.21 0.62 -3.64
CA ILE A 71 -9.90 0.28 -3.08
C ILE A 71 -9.21 1.59 -2.70
N ILE A 72 -8.73 1.65 -1.45
CA ILE A 72 -7.95 2.78 -0.94
C ILE A 72 -6.53 2.34 -0.64
N THR A 73 -5.53 3.13 -1.03
CA THR A 73 -4.11 2.76 -0.85
C THR A 73 -3.48 3.34 0.42
N GLU A 74 -3.83 4.57 0.83
CA GLU A 74 -3.20 5.27 1.97
C GLU A 74 -4.15 5.54 3.15
N GLY A 75 -5.46 5.30 2.99
CA GLY A 75 -6.43 5.29 4.08
C GLY A 75 -7.44 6.45 4.07
N PHE A 76 -7.71 7.04 5.23
CA PHE A 76 -8.81 8.00 5.40
C PHE A 76 -8.38 9.46 5.23
N GLY A 77 -9.24 10.28 4.62
CA GLY A 77 -9.03 11.70 4.36
C GLY A 77 -8.44 11.98 2.98
N THR A 78 -7.89 13.19 2.80
CA THR A 78 -7.28 13.60 1.53
C THR A 78 -5.85 13.10 1.42
N MET A 79 -5.71 11.77 1.32
CA MET A 79 -4.42 11.12 1.12
C MET A 79 -4.05 11.12 -0.35
N ARG A 80 -2.76 11.30 -0.64
CA ARG A 80 -2.22 11.22 -2.00
C ARG A 80 -1.69 9.81 -2.21
N MET A 81 -2.07 9.20 -3.33
CA MET A 81 -1.50 7.92 -3.74
C MET A 81 0.01 8.06 -3.92
N SER A 82 0.79 7.05 -3.53
CA SER A 82 2.22 7.06 -3.83
C SER A 82 2.44 7.27 -5.34
N GLN A 83 3.42 8.11 -5.69
CA GLN A 83 3.64 8.47 -7.09
C GLN A 83 4.01 7.23 -7.92
N SER A 84 4.81 6.33 -7.35
CA SER A 84 5.16 5.04 -7.96
C SER A 84 3.94 4.15 -8.24
N THR A 85 2.99 4.04 -7.31
CA THR A 85 1.76 3.26 -7.50
C THR A 85 0.88 3.90 -8.57
N PHE A 86 0.73 5.22 -8.52
CA PHE A 86 -0.07 5.94 -9.50
C PHE A 86 0.50 5.81 -10.92
N ASP A 87 1.82 5.96 -11.07
CA ASP A 87 2.49 5.82 -12.36
C ASP A 87 2.43 4.38 -12.89
N LEU A 88 2.56 3.38 -12.00
CA LEU A 88 2.36 1.98 -12.34
C LEU A 88 0.93 1.68 -12.82
N LEU A 89 -0.10 2.15 -12.09
CA LEU A 89 -1.48 1.94 -12.52
C LEU A 89 -1.79 2.68 -13.82
N LYS A 90 -1.21 3.88 -13.99
CA LYS A 90 -1.35 4.70 -15.18
C LYS A 90 -0.68 4.09 -16.41
N SER A 91 0.44 3.35 -16.26
CA SER A 91 1.07 2.68 -17.41
C SER A 91 0.16 1.63 -18.05
N PHE A 92 -0.84 1.15 -17.32
CA PHE A 92 -1.86 0.23 -17.81
C PHE A 92 -3.20 0.90 -18.15
N GLU A 93 -3.21 2.22 -18.37
CA GLU A 93 -4.41 2.90 -18.87
C GLU A 93 -4.88 2.29 -20.20
N GLY A 94 -6.18 1.99 -20.30
CA GLY A 94 -6.77 1.34 -21.47
C GLY A 94 -6.65 -0.19 -21.51
N TYR A 95 -5.96 -0.81 -20.55
CA TYR A 95 -5.90 -2.27 -20.45
C TYR A 95 -7.17 -2.87 -19.84
N GLN A 96 -7.46 -4.12 -20.23
CA GLN A 96 -8.46 -4.91 -19.52
C GLN A 96 -7.92 -5.30 -18.14
N ALA A 97 -8.72 -5.15 -17.11
CA ALA A 97 -8.37 -5.53 -15.74
C ALA A 97 -9.57 -6.14 -15.01
N SER A 98 -9.25 -6.99 -14.02
CA SER A 98 -10.21 -7.55 -13.08
C SER A 98 -9.83 -7.12 -11.67
N VAL A 99 -10.81 -6.86 -10.82
CA VAL A 99 -10.55 -6.45 -9.43
C VAL A 99 -11.26 -7.35 -8.44
N ASN A 100 -10.67 -7.49 -7.27
CA ASN A 100 -11.30 -8.01 -6.07
C ASN A 100 -11.02 -7.04 -4.92
N GLY A 101 -12.06 -6.41 -4.36
CA GLY A 101 -11.92 -5.48 -3.24
C GLY A 101 -11.97 -6.12 -1.86
N ALA A 102 -12.21 -7.43 -1.77
CA ALA A 102 -12.41 -8.11 -0.50
C ALA A 102 -11.17 -7.99 0.40
N THR A 103 -11.39 -7.50 1.62
CA THR A 103 -10.33 -7.30 2.61
C THR A 103 -10.64 -8.09 3.87
N GLN A 104 -9.65 -8.79 4.40
CA GLN A 104 -9.71 -9.46 5.70
C GLN A 104 -8.35 -9.35 6.38
N ILE A 105 -8.28 -8.68 7.53
CA ILE A 105 -7.00 -8.39 8.22
C ILE A 105 -6.59 -9.42 9.28
N ARG A 106 -7.53 -10.28 9.74
CA ARG A 106 -7.29 -11.35 10.72
C ARG A 106 -7.07 -12.70 9.99
N ALA A 107 -6.98 -13.81 10.74
CA ALA A 107 -6.73 -15.16 10.23
C ALA A 107 -7.38 -15.43 8.86
N GLY A 108 -6.61 -15.93 7.88
CA GLY A 108 -7.05 -16.03 6.49
C GLY A 108 -7.01 -14.68 5.76
N VAL A 109 -5.89 -13.96 5.87
CA VAL A 109 -5.73 -12.60 5.35
C VAL A 109 -6.10 -12.55 3.86
N LEU A 110 -7.01 -11.63 3.51
CA LEU A 110 -7.35 -11.30 2.14
C LEU A 110 -7.02 -9.83 1.90
N ARG A 111 -6.39 -9.55 0.76
CA ARG A 111 -6.04 -8.20 0.33
C ARG A 111 -6.77 -7.90 -0.97
N PRO A 112 -7.08 -6.62 -1.23
CA PRO A 112 -7.53 -6.22 -2.54
C PRO A 112 -6.52 -6.57 -3.62
N GLU A 113 -7.01 -6.98 -4.78
CA GLU A 113 -6.20 -7.37 -5.93
C GLU A 113 -6.71 -6.65 -7.18
N ILE A 114 -5.77 -6.20 -8.02
CA ILE A 114 -6.01 -5.69 -9.36
C ILE A 114 -5.18 -6.55 -10.30
N ILE A 115 -5.85 -7.28 -11.19
CA ILE A 115 -5.22 -8.24 -12.10
C ILE A 115 -5.33 -7.69 -13.52
N ILE A 116 -4.18 -7.39 -14.12
CA ILE A 116 -4.07 -6.83 -15.47
C ILE A 116 -3.34 -7.84 -16.37
N PRO A 117 -4.03 -8.62 -17.20
CA PRO A 117 -3.36 -9.49 -18.17
C PRO A 117 -2.67 -8.66 -19.26
N HIS A 118 -1.34 -8.72 -19.32
CA HIS A 118 -0.54 -8.04 -20.35
C HIS A 118 0.63 -8.91 -20.82
N GLN A 119 1.17 -8.59 -21.99
CA GLN A 119 2.43 -9.16 -22.50
C GLN A 119 3.62 -8.21 -22.31
N GLU A 120 3.39 -7.02 -21.76
CA GLU A 120 4.48 -6.11 -21.45
C GLU A 120 5.44 -6.78 -20.48
N ILE A 121 6.71 -6.88 -20.89
CA ILE A 121 7.78 -7.31 -20.01
C ILE A 121 8.13 -6.05 -19.23
N ALA A 122 7.69 -5.98 -17.98
CA ALA A 122 8.24 -4.97 -17.08
C ALA A 122 9.76 -5.14 -17.09
N GLU A 123 10.51 -4.09 -17.44
CA GLU A 123 11.86 -3.98 -16.91
C GLU A 123 11.68 -4.15 -15.41
N GLN A 124 12.25 -5.22 -14.84
CA GLN A 124 12.19 -5.43 -13.40
C GLN A 124 12.72 -4.14 -12.78
N GLY A 125 11.83 -3.28 -12.27
CA GLY A 125 12.20 -2.22 -11.36
C GLY A 125 13.03 -2.92 -10.31
N SER A 126 14.30 -2.54 -10.22
CA SER A 126 15.37 -3.17 -9.45
C SER A 126 14.82 -4.17 -8.42
N GLU A 127 15.11 -5.47 -8.61
CA GLU A 127 14.75 -6.54 -7.66
C GLU A 127 15.07 -6.18 -6.19
N GLU A 128 15.89 -5.16 -5.96
CA GLU A 128 16.13 -4.46 -4.70
C GLU A 128 14.85 -4.17 -3.89
N LEU A 129 13.76 -3.65 -4.48
CA LEU A 129 12.55 -3.30 -3.72
C LEU A 129 11.64 -4.50 -3.38
N ALA A 130 11.67 -5.56 -4.19
CA ALA A 130 10.95 -6.80 -3.89
C ALA A 130 11.70 -7.69 -2.88
N SER A 131 13.01 -7.47 -2.69
CA SER A 131 13.86 -8.28 -1.82
C SER A 131 13.81 -7.89 -0.33
N GLY A 132 13.15 -6.77 0.00
CA GLY A 132 13.18 -6.19 1.34
C GLY A 132 14.52 -5.53 1.63
N MET A 133 14.95 -5.58 2.90
CA MET A 133 16.24 -5.02 3.32
C MET A 133 17.38 -5.93 2.88
N VAL A 134 18.37 -5.40 2.17
CA VAL A 134 19.58 -6.10 1.71
C VAL A 134 20.84 -5.38 2.19
N PRO A 135 22.03 -6.03 2.18
CA PRO A 135 23.28 -5.31 2.36
C PRO A 135 23.41 -4.16 1.36
N GLY A 136 23.76 -2.96 1.84
CA GLY A 136 23.77 -1.72 1.08
C GLY A 136 22.54 -0.84 1.25
N THR A 137 21.42 -1.36 1.78
CA THR A 137 20.22 -0.56 2.05
C THR A 137 20.49 0.51 3.12
N SER A 138 20.10 1.76 2.86
CA SER A 138 20.12 2.84 3.86
C SER A 138 18.97 2.70 4.84
N VAL A 139 19.27 2.78 6.14
CA VAL A 139 18.29 2.57 7.21
C VAL A 139 18.44 3.59 8.33
N ARG A 140 17.33 3.92 9.00
CA ARG A 140 17.32 4.67 10.26
C ARG A 140 16.94 3.74 11.40
N ILE A 141 17.66 3.82 12.51
CA ILE A 141 17.31 3.09 13.72
C ILE A 141 16.19 3.83 14.46
N ILE A 142 15.06 3.15 14.68
CA ILE A 142 13.84 3.72 15.28
C ILE A 142 13.64 3.28 16.74
N ARG A 143 14.65 2.67 17.37
CA ARG A 143 14.63 2.27 18.79
C ARG A 143 15.96 2.54 19.47
N GLN A 144 15.92 2.67 20.80
CA GLN A 144 17.12 2.74 21.63
C GLN A 144 17.97 1.46 21.49
N PRO A 145 19.30 1.52 21.75
CA PRO A 145 20.04 2.70 22.22
C PRO A 145 20.41 3.70 21.12
N TYR A 146 20.35 3.30 19.85
CA TYR A 146 20.82 4.11 18.72
C TYR A 146 19.69 4.89 18.01
N PHE A 147 18.65 5.30 18.75
CA PHE A 147 17.48 5.94 18.17
C PHE A 147 17.86 7.19 17.36
N GLY A 148 17.42 7.24 16.11
CA GLY A 148 17.68 8.32 15.17
C GLY A 148 19.01 8.20 14.40
N ALA A 149 19.89 7.26 14.76
CA ALA A 149 21.12 7.02 14.02
C ALA A 149 20.81 6.48 12.62
N ILE A 150 21.57 6.94 11.64
CA ILE A 150 21.48 6.54 10.24
C ILE A 150 22.72 5.71 9.91
N GLY A 151 22.53 4.73 9.04
CA GLY A 151 23.61 3.92 8.55
C GLY A 151 23.19 3.03 7.40
N MET A 152 24.13 2.20 6.97
CA MET A 152 23.97 1.27 5.87
C MET A 152 23.98 -0.17 6.38
N VAL A 153 23.08 -1.01 5.86
CA VAL A 153 23.05 -2.43 6.20
C VAL A 153 24.32 -3.10 5.68
N LYS A 154 25.12 -3.66 6.60
CA LYS A 154 26.37 -4.35 6.26
C LYS A 154 26.15 -5.85 6.08
N PHE A 155 25.36 -6.44 6.98
CA PHE A 155 25.12 -7.87 7.00
C PHE A 155 23.71 -8.18 7.51
N LEU A 156 23.08 -9.20 6.93
CA LEU A 156 21.73 -9.62 7.27
C LEU A 156 21.71 -11.14 7.52
N PRO A 157 22.00 -11.58 8.76
CA PRO A 157 21.99 -12.99 9.10
C PRO A 157 20.64 -13.64 8.80
N VAL A 158 20.67 -14.83 8.18
CA VAL A 158 19.45 -15.61 7.90
C VAL A 158 18.93 -16.31 9.16
N GLU A 159 19.84 -16.71 10.04
CA GLU A 159 19.53 -17.38 11.30
C GLU A 159 19.06 -16.40 12.37
N LEU A 160 18.12 -16.85 13.21
CA LEU A 160 17.68 -16.07 14.36
C LEU A 160 18.82 -15.97 15.39
N GLN A 161 19.03 -14.79 15.95
CA GLN A 161 19.96 -14.60 17.05
C GLN A 161 19.20 -14.46 18.37
N GLN A 162 19.77 -15.05 19.42
CA GLN A 162 19.27 -14.91 20.78
C GLN A 162 19.74 -13.56 21.33
N LEU A 163 18.80 -12.68 21.68
CA LEU A 163 19.11 -11.44 22.37
C LEU A 163 19.27 -11.67 23.88
N GLU A 164 19.71 -10.64 24.59
CA GLU A 164 19.73 -10.61 26.07
C GLU A 164 18.36 -10.88 26.69
N SER A 165 17.28 -10.60 25.96
CA SER A 165 15.90 -10.92 26.36
C SER A 165 15.53 -12.39 26.18
N GLU A 166 16.52 -13.25 25.90
CA GLU A 166 16.41 -14.69 25.59
C GLU A 166 15.54 -15.02 24.35
N SER A 167 15.07 -13.99 23.65
CA SER A 167 14.19 -14.11 22.50
C SER A 167 15.02 -14.29 21.23
N TYR A 168 14.56 -15.18 20.35
CA TYR A 168 15.16 -15.42 19.05
C TYR A 168 14.53 -14.50 18.01
N VAL A 169 15.30 -13.55 17.49
CA VAL A 169 14.81 -12.59 16.50
C VAL A 169 15.75 -12.48 15.30
N ARG A 170 15.20 -12.00 14.19
CA ARG A 170 16.02 -11.61 13.03
C ARG A 170 16.69 -10.28 13.35
N VAL A 171 18.01 -10.24 13.18
CA VAL A 171 18.82 -9.04 13.37
C VAL A 171 19.45 -8.61 12.05
N LEU A 172 20.05 -7.44 12.04
CA LEU A 172 20.96 -6.98 11.00
C LEU A 172 22.12 -6.22 11.63
N ASP A 173 23.24 -6.17 10.93
CA ASP A 173 24.36 -5.30 11.26
C ASP A 173 24.25 -4.03 10.42
N VAL A 174 24.24 -2.89 11.07
CA VAL A 174 24.22 -1.56 10.45
C VAL A 174 25.55 -0.88 10.71
N GLU A 175 26.23 -0.45 9.66
CA GLU A 175 27.36 0.48 9.77
C GLU A 175 26.81 1.90 9.83
N LEU A 176 26.91 2.51 11.02
CA LEU A 176 26.47 3.89 11.26
C LEU A 176 27.41 4.88 10.57
N ASP A 177 26.93 6.10 10.36
CA ASP A 177 27.71 7.18 9.70
C ASP A 177 29.03 7.52 10.41
N ASP A 178 29.17 7.20 11.70
CA ASP A 178 30.40 7.36 12.47
C ASP A 178 31.40 6.19 12.31
N GLY A 179 31.05 5.20 11.47
CA GLY A 179 31.83 4.00 11.17
C GLY A 179 31.65 2.85 12.17
N ILE A 180 30.82 3.02 13.20
CA ILE A 180 30.55 1.96 14.17
C ILE A 180 29.56 0.96 13.57
N VAL A 181 29.87 -0.33 13.66
CA VAL A 181 28.93 -1.40 13.29
C VAL A 181 28.14 -1.83 14.51
N VAL A 182 26.81 -1.78 14.41
CA VAL A 182 25.88 -2.17 15.47
C VAL A 182 24.92 -3.25 14.99
N THR A 183 24.67 -4.25 15.84
CA THR A 183 23.66 -5.29 15.59
C THR A 183 22.34 -4.88 16.21
N VAL A 184 21.27 -4.81 15.41
CA VAL A 184 19.93 -4.43 15.87
C VAL A 184 18.85 -5.37 15.32
N PRO A 185 17.72 -5.55 16.03
CA PRO A 185 16.58 -6.28 15.49
C PRO A 185 16.08 -5.64 14.20
N ARG A 186 15.68 -6.46 13.22
CA ARG A 186 15.12 -5.97 11.95
C ARG A 186 13.85 -5.12 12.14
N ALA A 187 13.09 -5.37 13.21
CA ALA A 187 11.91 -4.58 13.54
C ALA A 187 12.25 -3.17 14.09
N ASN A 188 13.52 -2.89 14.39
CA ASN A 188 13.97 -1.64 15.02
C ASN A 188 14.60 -0.68 14.00
N VAL A 189 14.43 -0.93 12.71
CA VAL A 189 14.94 -0.10 11.63
C VAL A 189 13.84 0.19 10.61
N GLU A 190 13.87 1.39 10.04
CA GLU A 190 13.07 1.77 8.86
C GLU A 190 14.01 2.00 7.67
N ILE A 191 13.58 1.64 6.47
CA ILE A 191 14.31 1.93 5.24
C ILE A 191 14.15 3.42 4.95
N ILE A 192 15.24 4.08 4.58
CA ILE A 192 15.22 5.46 4.13
C ILE A 192 15.13 5.43 2.60
N GLU A 193 14.04 5.93 2.05
CA GLU A 193 13.90 6.21 0.62
C GLU A 193 14.47 7.60 0.32
N GLU A 194 15.20 7.75 -0.79
CA GLU A 194 15.57 9.05 -1.36
C GLU A 194 14.49 9.52 -2.34
#